data_AF-A0A117M0S1-F1
#
_entry.id   AF-A0A117M0S1-F1
#
_cell.length_a   1.000
_cell.length_b   1.000
_cell.length_c   1.000
_cell.angle_alpha   90.00
_cell.angle_beta   90.00
_cell.angle_gamma   90.00
#
_symmetry.space_group_name_H-M   'P 1'
#
loop_
_entity.id
_entity.type
_entity.pdbx_description
1 polymer ?
#
loop_
_entity_poly.entity_id
_entity_poly.type
_entity_poly.pdbx_seq_one_letter_code
_entity_poly.pdbx_strand_id
1 'polypeptide(L)' 'MNKQKKIFTILWILIAFIAACSVASLIIFPQWKGVFFAGMGGFLILNLLLSMFFIRKNFRN' A
#
# COMPACT_ATOMS: atom_id res chain seq x y z
N MET A 1 12.53 -18.36 7.18
CA MET A 1 11.45 -17.86 6.29
C MET A 1 12.00 -17.72 4.89
N ASN A 2 11.31 -18.24 3.88
CA ASN A 2 11.73 -18.10 2.47
C ASN A 2 11.82 -16.60 2.11
N LYS A 3 12.86 -16.14 1.40
CA LYS A 3 13.12 -14.71 1.13
C LYS A 3 11.89 -13.99 0.55
N GLN A 4 11.15 -14.70 -0.30
CA GLN A 4 9.87 -14.26 -0.87
C GLN A 4 8.81 -13.94 0.20
N LYS A 5 8.61 -14.82 1.20
CA LYS A 5 7.64 -14.57 2.28
C LYS A 5 7.99 -13.31 3.06
N LYS A 6 9.28 -13.04 3.28
CA LYS A 6 9.75 -11.83 3.97
C LYS A 6 9.42 -10.56 3.18
N ILE A 7 9.63 -10.57 1.85
CA ILE A 7 9.30 -9.44 0.96
C ILE A 7 7.79 -9.17 0.97
N PHE A 8 6.96 -10.22 0.85
CA PHE A 8 5.51 -10.08 0.92
C PHE A 8 5.03 -9.54 2.26
N THR A 9 5.59 -10.01 3.38
CA THR A 9 5.26 -9.49 4.71
C THR A 9 5.58 -7.99 4.82
N ILE A 10 6.75 -7.54 4.33
CA ILE A 10 7.13 -6.12 4.36
C ILE A 10 6.17 -5.28 3.51
N LEU A 11 5.84 -5.74 2.30
CA LEU A 11 4.91 -5.03 1.42
C LEU A 11 3.49 -4.93 2.04
N TRP A 12 3.03 -5.96 2.74
CA TRP A 12 1.75 -5.92 3.47
C TRP A 12 1.77 -4.92 4.63
N ILE A 13 2.87 -4.84 5.38
CA ILE A 13 3.04 -3.85 6.44
C ILE A 13 3.00 -2.42 5.87
N LEU A 14 3.66 -2.20 4.73
CA LEU A 14 3.61 -0.92 4.01
C LEU A 14 2.19 -0.54 3.58
N ILE A 15 1.43 -1.48 3.02
CA ILE A 15 0.02 -1.25 2.64
C ILE A 15 -0.81 -0.86 3.87
N ALA A 16 -0.67 -1.59 4.98
CA ALA A 16 -1.38 -1.29 6.22
C ALA A 16 -1.04 0.11 6.76
N PHE A 17 0.23 0.49 6.71
CA PHE A 17 0.69 1.81 7.13
C PHE A 17 0.11 2.93 6.24
N ILE A 18 0.16 2.77 4.92
CA ILE A 18 -0.41 3.74 3.96
C ILE A 18 -1.92 3.86 4.14
N ALA A 19 -2.63 2.75 4.35
CA ALA A 19 -4.07 2.76 4.62
C ALA A 19 -4.40 3.53 5.90
N ALA A 20 -3.63 3.32 6.98
CA ALA A 20 -3.81 4.07 8.24
C ALA A 20 -3.60 5.58 8.04
N CYS A 21 -2.52 5.97 7.36
CA CYS A 21 -2.27 7.39 7.03
C CYS A 21 -3.36 7.99 6.13
N SER A 22 -3.86 7.21 5.16
CA SER A 22 -4.93 7.61 4.25
C SER A 22 -6.22 7.91 5.02
N VAL A 23 -6.62 7.04 5.95
CA VAL A 23 -7.81 7.26 6.79
C VAL A 23 -7.59 8.43 7.76
N ALA A 24 -6.42 8.51 8.40
CA ALA A 24 -6.08 9.63 9.29
C ALA A 24 -6.14 10.98 8.56
N SER A 25 -5.75 11.02 7.28
CA SER A 25 -5.78 12.24 6.48
C SER A 25 -7.20 12.77 6.24
N LEU A 26 -8.20 11.89 6.18
CA LEU A 26 -9.61 12.28 6.06
C LEU A 26 -10.16 12.91 7.35
N ILE A 27 -9.56 12.59 8.50
CA ILE A 27 -10.01 13.06 9.82
C ILE A 27 -9.30 14.37 10.20
N ILE A 28 -8.01 14.49 9.91
CA ILE A 28 -7.16 15.59 10.39
C ILE A 28 -7.23 16.81 9.44
N PHE A 29 -7.35 16.58 8.13
CA PHE A 29 -7.29 17.67 7.15
C PHE A 29 -8.68 18.13 6.69
N PRO A 30 -8.80 19.38 6.22
CA PRO A 30 -10.01 19.85 5.55
C PRO A 30 -10.35 18.96 4.35
N GLN A 31 -11.65 18.77 4.10
CA GLN A 31 -12.21 17.74 3.21
C GLN A 31 -11.50 17.63 1.85
N TRP A 32 -11.20 18.77 1.21
CA TRP A 32 -10.52 18.81 -0.09
C TRP A 32 -9.11 18.22 -0.07
N LYS A 33 -8.33 18.49 0.99
CA LYS A 33 -6.98 17.94 1.17
C LYS A 33 -7.05 16.48 1.64
N GLY A 34 -7.97 16.17 2.55
CA GLY A 34 -8.16 14.81 3.03
C GLY A 34 -8.53 13.84 1.90
N VAL A 35 -9.48 14.20 1.04
CA VAL A 35 -9.87 13.37 -0.12
C VAL A 35 -8.72 13.22 -1.11
N PHE A 36 -7.95 14.28 -1.34
CA PHE A 36 -6.77 14.22 -2.22
C PHE A 36 -5.71 13.26 -1.70
N PHE A 37 -5.34 13.36 -0.41
CA PHE A 37 -4.37 12.46 0.21
C PHE A 37 -4.89 11.02 0.30
N ALA A 38 -6.18 10.84 0.57
CA ALA A 38 -6.78 9.51 0.58
C ALA A 38 -6.79 8.87 -0.81
N GLY A 39 -7.11 9.64 -1.85
CA GLY A 39 -7.03 9.20 -3.25
C GLY A 39 -5.61 8.82 -3.65
N MET A 40 -4.61 9.63 -3.29
CA MET A 40 -3.20 9.30 -3.51
C MET A 40 -2.76 8.05 -2.75
N GLY A 41 -3.19 7.90 -1.49
CA GLY A 41 -2.94 6.71 -0.68
C GLY A 41 -3.51 5.45 -1.33
N GLY A 42 -4.75 5.52 -1.82
CA GLY A 42 -5.39 4.45 -2.58
C GLY A 42 -4.63 4.08 -3.87
N PHE A 43 -4.18 5.08 -4.63
CA PHE A 43 -3.37 4.85 -5.84
C PHE A 43 -2.03 4.18 -5.52
N LEU A 44 -1.39 4.56 -4.40
CA LEU A 44 -0.16 3.94 -3.93
C LEU A 44 -0.39 2.48 -3.54
N ILE A 45 -1.48 2.18 -2.83
CA ILE A 45 -1.85 0.81 -2.44
C ILE A 45 -2.06 -0.07 -3.68
N LEU A 46 -2.77 0.43 -4.69
CA LEU A 46 -2.97 -0.27 -5.96
C LEU A 46 -1.63 -0.58 -6.66
N ASN A 47 -0.69 0.37 -6.67
CA ASN A 47 0.65 0.15 -7.22
C ASN A 47 1.42 -0.92 -6.45
N LEU A 48 1.37 -0.91 -5.11
CA LEU A 48 2.00 -1.94 -4.28
C LEU A 48 1.38 -3.32 -4.52
N LEU A 49 0.06 -3.41 -4.71
CA LEU A 49 -0.62 -4.66 -5.04
C LEU A 49 -0.23 -5.18 -6.43
N LEU A 50 -0.14 -4.32 -7.44
CA LEU A 50 0.38 -4.70 -8.76
C LEU A 50 1.83 -5.17 -8.68
N SER A 51 2.68 -4.47 -7.93
CA SER A 51 4.07 -4.86 -7.72
C SER A 51 4.16 -6.25 -7.05
N MET A 52 3.37 -6.50 -6.01
CA MET A 52 3.25 -7.83 -5.40
C MET A 52 2.84 -8.90 -6.42
N PHE A 53 1.89 -8.60 -7.31
CA PHE A 53 1.45 -9.55 -8.35
C PHE A 53 2.60 -9.90 -9.31
N PHE A 54 3.33 -8.90 -9.80
CA PHE A 54 4.49 -9.12 -10.67
C PHE A 54 5.61 -9.88 -9.96
N ILE A 55 5.92 -9.53 -8.70
CA ILE A 55 6.90 -10.24 -7.87
C ILE A 55 6.48 -11.71 -7.73
N ARG A 56 5.20 -11.99 -7.43
CA ARG A 56 4.72 -13.38 -7.34
C ARG A 56 4.90 -14.16 -8.63
N LYS A 57 4.65 -13.50 -9.77
CA LYS A 57 4.79 -14.11 -11.10
C LYS A 57 6.26 -14.39 -11.45
N ASN A 58 7.17 -13.49 -11.09
CA ASN A 58 8.60 -13.59 -11.43
C ASN A 58 9.36 -14.59 -10.54
N PHE A 59 8.98 -14.70 -9.26
CA PHE A 59 9.58 -15.66 -8.31
C PHE A 59 8.98 -17.08 -8.40
N ARG A 60 8.15 -17.37 -9.40
CA ARG A 60 7.56 -18.70 -9.64
C ARG A 60 8.39 -19.56 -10.62
N ASN A 61 9.55 -19.06 -11.05
CA ASN A 61 10.62 -19.86 -11.66
C ASN A 61 11.45 -20.55 -10.55
#